data_AF-A0A936B3M7-F1
#
_entry.id   AF-A0A936B3M7-F1
#
_cell.length_a   1.000
_cell.length_b   1.000
_cell.length_c   1.000
_cell.angle_alpha   90.00
_cell.angle_beta   90.00
_cell.angle_gamma   90.00
#
_symmetry.space_group_name_H-M   'P 1'
#
loop_
_entity.id
_entity.type
_entity.pdbx_description
1 polymer ?
#
loop_
_entity_poly.entity_id
_entity_poly.type
_entity_poly.pdbx_seq_one_letter_code
_entity_poly.pdbx_strand_id
1 'polypeptide(L)'
;MNVYVSAVDTDAVVVFSRDTQTGLLTYMHYVAEGYGYNCEFLGPCADTIDGLENPYELAVSPDNQYLYVTGEADDAIVVFELGSSGEIATIITGANIVEIINDPLLDGARGIALSPDGQHAYVASGVADSLVVFARNGQTGKLTAVQPPR
;
A
#
# COMPACT_ATOMS: atom_id res chain seq x y z
N MET A 1 -4.17 -16.94 -7.15
CA MET A 1 -3.11 -15.92 -7.07
C MET A 1 -3.76 -14.60 -7.40
N ASN A 2 -3.49 -13.56 -6.62
CA ASN A 2 -4.13 -12.27 -6.81
C ASN A 2 -3.18 -11.31 -7.54
N VAL A 3 -3.77 -10.30 -8.16
CA VAL A 3 -3.09 -9.17 -8.80
C VAL A 3 -3.65 -7.91 -8.17
N TYR A 4 -2.75 -7.08 -7.66
CA TYR A 4 -3.07 -5.78 -7.08
C TYR A 4 -2.67 -4.70 -8.08
N VAL A 5 -3.52 -3.70 -8.23
CA VAL A 5 -3.34 -2.65 -9.23
C VAL A 5 -3.57 -1.31 -8.54
N SER A 6 -2.61 -0.39 -8.66
CA SER A 6 -2.83 1.02 -8.33
C SER A 6 -3.80 1.63 -9.35
N ALA A 7 -4.87 2.23 -8.84
CA ALA A 7 -5.77 3.07 -9.58
C ALA A 7 -5.55 4.50 -9.12
N VAL A 8 -4.55 5.15 -9.72
CA VAL A 8 -4.00 6.45 -9.31
C VAL A 8 -5.09 7.51 -9.18
N ASP A 9 -5.90 7.69 -10.23
CA ASP A 9 -6.91 8.76 -10.29
C ASP A 9 -8.14 8.53 -9.40
N THR A 10 -8.23 7.38 -8.73
CA THR A 10 -9.36 7.03 -7.85
C THR A 10 -8.91 6.70 -6.44
N ASP A 11 -7.65 7.00 -6.11
CA ASP A 11 -7.03 6.79 -4.81
C ASP A 11 -7.22 5.38 -4.25
N ALA A 12 -7.12 4.38 -5.15
CA ALA A 12 -7.53 3.02 -4.84
C ALA A 12 -6.48 1.96 -5.20
N VAL A 13 -6.54 0.86 -4.46
CA VAL A 13 -5.92 -0.42 -4.83
C VAL A 13 -7.02 -1.39 -5.22
N VAL A 14 -6.98 -1.84 -6.48
CA VAL A 14 -7.96 -2.78 -7.03
C VAL A 14 -7.37 -4.19 -7.02
N VAL A 15 -8.16 -5.15 -6.53
CA VAL A 15 -7.76 -6.54 -6.38
C VAL A 15 -8.47 -7.41 -7.40
N PHE A 16 -7.70 -8.19 -8.14
CA PHE A 16 -8.18 -9.21 -9.07
C PHE A 16 -7.67 -10.58 -8.69
N SER A 17 -8.47 -11.62 -8.93
CA SER A 17 -7.95 -12.98 -9.00
C SER A 17 -7.43 -13.23 -10.41
N ARG A 18 -6.28 -13.92 -10.52
CA ARG A 18 -5.70 -14.33 -11.78
C ARG A 18 -5.79 -15.84 -11.95
N ASP A 19 -6.41 -16.26 -13.03
CA ASP A 19 -6.34 -17.64 -13.49
C ASP A 19 -4.91 -17.96 -13.91
N THR A 20 -4.29 -18.98 -13.30
CA THR A 20 -2.86 -19.27 -13.50
C THR A 20 -2.56 -19.96 -14.83
N GLN A 21 -3.57 -20.51 -15.50
CA GLN A 21 -3.43 -21.20 -16.78
C GLN A 21 -3.60 -20.25 -17.97
N THR A 22 -4.59 -19.37 -17.89
CA THR A 22 -4.99 -18.46 -18.98
C THR A 22 -4.46 -17.04 -18.77
N GLY A 23 -4.14 -16.67 -17.54
CA GLY A 23 -3.75 -15.30 -17.17
C GLY A 23 -4.91 -14.30 -17.10
N LEU A 24 -6.16 -14.76 -17.31
CA LEU A 24 -7.34 -13.90 -17.24
C LEU A 24 -7.56 -13.39 -15.81
N LEU A 25 -7.99 -12.14 -15.71
CA LEU A 25 -8.26 -11.44 -14.45
C LEU A 25 -9.77 -11.39 -14.19
N THR A 26 -10.17 -11.72 -12.96
CA THR A 26 -11.54 -11.54 -12.46
C THR A 26 -11.50 -10.56 -11.30
N TYR A 27 -12.25 -9.46 -11.43
CA TYR A 27 -12.39 -8.45 -10.38
C TYR A 27 -12.88 -9.07 -9.07
N MET A 28 -12.29 -8.66 -7.95
CA MET A 28 -12.70 -9.08 -6.62
C MET A 28 -13.31 -7.91 -5.84
N HIS A 29 -12.50 -6.91 -5.50
CA HIS A 29 -12.88 -5.73 -4.72
C HIS A 29 -11.82 -4.64 -4.89
N TYR A 30 -12.02 -3.50 -4.23
CA TYR A 30 -11.01 -2.46 -4.06
C TYR A 30 -11.00 -1.95 -2.62
N VAL A 31 -9.90 -1.30 -2.26
CA VAL A 31 -9.80 -0.41 -1.09
C VAL A 31 -9.38 0.97 -1.59
N ALA A 32 -9.86 2.04 -0.96
CA ALA A 32 -9.61 3.39 -1.44
C ALA A 32 -9.54 4.42 -0.31
N GLU A 33 -8.86 5.53 -0.59
CA GLU A 33 -9.01 6.76 0.13
C GLU A 33 -10.29 7.52 -0.29
N GLY A 34 -10.81 8.34 0.61
CA GLY A 34 -12.08 9.04 0.44
C GLY A 34 -11.99 10.46 -0.11
N TYR A 35 -10.80 11.03 -0.26
CA TYR A 35 -10.69 12.38 -0.82
C TYR A 35 -11.05 12.35 -2.32
N GLY A 36 -11.89 13.30 -2.76
CA GLY A 36 -12.37 13.35 -4.16
C GLY A 36 -13.77 12.77 -4.45
N TYR A 37 -14.34 11.93 -3.59
CA TYR A 37 -15.71 11.39 -3.74
C TYR A 37 -16.75 11.99 -2.79
N ASN A 38 -16.60 13.28 -2.47
CA ASN A 38 -17.63 14.07 -1.78
C ASN A 38 -18.14 13.44 -0.46
N CYS A 39 -17.23 12.85 0.32
CA CYS A 39 -17.51 12.34 1.67
C CYS A 39 -17.96 13.43 2.66
N GLU A 40 -17.89 14.71 2.31
CA GLU A 40 -18.55 15.78 3.08
C GLU A 40 -20.09 15.79 2.91
N PHE A 41 -20.64 15.17 1.85
CA PHE A 41 -22.07 15.30 1.48
C PHE A 41 -22.93 14.05 1.77
N LEU A 42 -22.34 12.87 1.99
CA LEU A 42 -23.08 11.60 2.11
C LEU A 42 -22.86 10.80 3.40
N GLY A 43 -21.99 11.24 4.32
CA GLY A 43 -21.78 10.57 5.61
C GLY A 43 -20.31 10.55 6.02
N PRO A 44 -19.97 10.15 7.26
CA PRO A 44 -18.61 10.19 7.76
C PRO A 44 -17.67 9.31 6.90
N CYS A 45 -16.43 9.77 6.66
CA CYS A 45 -15.34 9.03 5.99
C CYS A 45 -14.85 7.78 6.77
N ALA A 46 -15.71 7.21 7.62
CA ALA A 46 -15.37 6.14 8.55
C ALA A 46 -14.93 4.83 7.86
N ASP A 47 -15.15 4.72 6.54
CA ASP A 47 -14.86 3.55 5.73
C ASP A 47 -13.79 3.83 4.64
N THR A 48 -12.81 4.68 4.92
CA THR A 48 -11.73 5.03 3.97
C THR A 48 -10.35 4.74 4.56
N ILE A 49 -9.35 4.57 3.69
CA ILE A 49 -7.96 4.35 4.07
C ILE A 49 -7.19 5.63 3.83
N ASP A 50 -6.62 6.19 4.90
CA ASP A 50 -5.69 7.32 4.86
C ASP A 50 -4.33 6.87 4.31
N GLY A 51 -3.67 7.70 3.51
CA GLY A 51 -2.33 7.45 2.95
C GLY A 51 -2.33 6.82 1.55
N LEU A 52 -3.48 6.71 0.88
CA LEU A 52 -3.62 6.17 -0.46
C LEU A 52 -3.94 7.24 -1.51
N GLU A 53 -3.83 8.53 -1.25
CA GLU A 53 -3.96 9.55 -2.30
C GLU A 53 -2.85 9.38 -3.36
N ASN A 54 -3.24 9.27 -4.63
CA ASN A 54 -2.39 8.91 -5.77
C ASN A 54 -1.49 7.67 -5.51
N PRO A 55 -2.05 6.46 -5.33
CA PRO A 55 -1.25 5.29 -5.02
C PRO A 55 -0.43 4.90 -6.25
N TYR A 56 0.90 4.83 -6.13
CA TYR A 56 1.79 4.72 -7.28
C TYR A 56 2.34 3.31 -7.48
N GLU A 57 3.29 2.87 -6.64
CA GLU A 57 3.90 1.55 -6.71
C GLU A 57 3.43 0.64 -5.56
N LEU A 58 3.41 -0.66 -5.86
CA LEU A 58 2.98 -1.73 -4.96
C LEU A 58 4.08 -2.78 -4.86
N ALA A 59 4.38 -3.25 -3.66
CA ALA A 59 5.29 -4.37 -3.43
C ALA A 59 4.64 -5.41 -2.52
N VAL A 60 4.60 -6.67 -2.97
CA VAL A 60 4.15 -7.80 -2.15
C VAL A 60 5.36 -8.45 -1.49
N SER A 61 5.27 -8.76 -0.19
CA SER A 61 6.34 -9.45 0.52
C SER A 61 6.61 -10.86 -0.05
N PRO A 62 7.85 -11.36 0.03
CA PRO A 62 8.19 -12.70 -0.48
C PRO A 62 7.37 -13.84 0.15
N ASP A 63 6.91 -13.65 1.38
CA ASP A 63 6.03 -14.58 2.11
C ASP A 63 4.54 -14.48 1.71
N ASN A 64 4.17 -13.52 0.85
CA ASN A 64 2.80 -13.18 0.42
C ASN A 64 1.85 -12.81 1.59
N GLN A 65 2.39 -12.33 2.71
CA GLN A 65 1.60 -11.95 3.88
C GLN A 65 1.32 -10.45 3.94
N TYR A 66 2.06 -9.62 3.21
CA TYR A 66 1.94 -8.17 3.29
C TYR A 66 2.04 -7.50 1.92
N LEU A 67 1.31 -6.41 1.77
CA LEU A 67 1.37 -5.53 0.61
C LEU A 67 1.73 -4.12 1.08
N TYR A 68 2.72 -3.51 0.42
CA TYR A 68 3.18 -2.15 0.66
C TYR A 68 2.78 -1.29 -0.52
N VAL A 69 2.21 -0.12 -0.25
CA VAL A 69 1.71 0.80 -1.28
C VAL A 69 2.24 2.19 -0.96
N THR A 70 2.82 2.88 -1.95
CA THR A 70 3.20 4.28 -1.81
C THR A 70 2.02 5.18 -2.20
N GLY A 71 1.56 6.04 -1.29
CA GLY A 71 0.64 7.15 -1.60
C GLY A 71 1.46 8.38 -1.93
N GLU A 72 1.45 8.79 -3.19
CA GLU A 72 2.34 9.85 -3.68
C GLU A 72 1.94 11.23 -3.18
N ALA A 73 0.65 11.51 -3.07
CA ALA A 73 0.15 12.81 -2.64
C ALA A 73 0.03 12.93 -1.11
N ASP A 74 -0.10 11.80 -0.42
CA ASP A 74 -0.10 11.74 1.05
C ASP A 74 1.30 11.63 1.68
N ASP A 75 2.35 11.53 0.87
CA ASP A 75 3.72 11.35 1.33
C ASP A 75 3.87 10.10 2.23
N ALA A 76 3.19 9.02 1.83
CA ALA A 76 2.91 7.90 2.71
C ALA A 76 3.31 6.53 2.16
N ILE A 77 3.52 5.59 3.07
CA ILE A 77 3.49 4.15 2.78
C ILE A 77 2.36 3.52 3.59
N VAL A 78 1.46 2.83 2.93
CA VAL A 78 0.39 2.04 3.57
C VAL A 78 0.77 0.56 3.52
N VAL A 79 0.72 -0.10 4.68
CA VAL A 79 1.04 -1.53 4.81
C VAL A 79 -0.22 -2.32 5.13
N PHE A 80 -0.58 -3.23 4.24
CA PHE A 80 -1.69 -4.15 4.40
C PHE A 80 -1.18 -5.51 4.84
N GLU A 81 -1.86 -6.13 5.80
CA GLU A 81 -1.82 -7.57 5.99
C GLU A 81 -2.76 -8.25 5.00
N LEU A 82 -2.22 -9.23 4.28
CA LEU A 82 -2.97 -10.03 3.31
C LEU A 82 -3.57 -11.24 4.02
N GLY A 83 -4.83 -11.53 3.71
CA GLY A 83 -5.46 -12.76 4.17
C GLY A 83 -4.85 -14.01 3.54
N SER A 84 -5.25 -15.17 4.03
CA SER A 84 -4.67 -16.45 3.59
C SER A 84 -4.84 -16.75 2.09
N SER A 85 -5.78 -16.09 1.41
CA SER A 85 -5.97 -16.19 -0.04
C SER A 85 -5.34 -15.02 -0.82
N GLY A 86 -4.59 -14.15 -0.15
CA GLY A 86 -3.98 -12.94 -0.70
C GLY A 86 -4.96 -11.78 -0.84
N GLU A 87 -6.12 -11.83 -0.21
CA GLU A 87 -7.09 -10.73 -0.23
C GLU A 87 -6.64 -9.59 0.68
N ILE A 88 -6.94 -8.35 0.30
CA ILE A 88 -6.90 -7.23 1.25
C ILE A 88 -8.24 -7.26 1.98
N ALA A 89 -8.22 -7.29 3.31
CA ALA A 89 -9.48 -7.15 4.04
C ALA A 89 -10.08 -5.76 3.75
N THR A 90 -11.35 -5.71 3.39
CA THR A 90 -12.09 -4.45 3.24
C THR A 90 -12.41 -3.86 4.62
N ILE A 91 -12.69 -2.56 4.72
CA ILE A 91 -13.04 -1.94 6.00
C ILE A 91 -14.34 -2.54 6.59
N ILE A 92 -15.30 -2.93 5.75
CA ILE A 92 -16.51 -3.66 6.16
C ILE A 92 -16.16 -5.03 6.79
N THR A 93 -15.06 -5.65 6.36
CA THR A 93 -14.53 -6.90 6.90
C THR A 93 -13.40 -6.69 7.93
N GLY A 94 -13.08 -5.44 8.27
CA GLY A 94 -11.93 -5.03 9.08
C GLY A 94 -10.64 -4.97 8.26
N ALA A 95 -10.37 -3.85 7.58
CA ALA A 95 -9.12 -3.68 6.84
C ALA A 95 -7.95 -3.75 7.81
N ASN A 96 -7.09 -4.77 7.63
CA ASN A 96 -5.92 -4.97 8.48
C ASN A 96 -4.76 -4.09 7.97
N ILE A 97 -4.92 -2.78 8.12
CA ILE A 97 -3.81 -1.85 7.98
C ILE A 97 -2.87 -2.11 9.17
N VAL A 98 -1.67 -2.57 8.86
CA VAL A 98 -0.62 -2.85 9.83
C VAL A 98 -0.05 -1.53 10.36
N GLU A 99 0.19 -0.60 9.44
CA GLU A 99 0.72 0.74 9.70
C GLU A 99 0.53 1.63 8.47
N ILE A 100 0.50 2.94 8.73
CA ILE A 100 0.66 4.01 7.74
C ILE A 100 1.89 4.78 8.20
N ILE A 101 2.83 5.01 7.29
CA ILE A 101 4.09 5.68 7.57
C ILE A 101 4.10 7.00 6.85
N ASN A 102 4.13 8.08 7.63
CA ASN A 102 4.31 9.44 7.14
C ASN A 102 5.67 9.94 7.65
N ASP A 103 6.53 10.36 6.74
CA ASP A 103 7.88 10.87 7.05
C ASP A 103 8.21 11.99 6.04
N PRO A 104 8.82 13.11 6.44
CA PRO A 104 9.20 14.16 5.49
C PRO A 104 10.09 13.71 4.33
N LEU A 105 10.84 12.61 4.51
CA LEU A 105 11.63 12.00 3.43
C LEU A 105 10.78 11.22 2.43
N LEU A 106 9.51 10.99 2.72
CA LEU A 106 8.56 10.32 1.85
C LEU A 106 7.79 11.28 0.93
N ASP A 107 8.08 12.60 0.95
CA ASP A 107 7.41 13.59 0.10
C ASP A 107 7.46 13.19 -1.40
N GLY A 108 6.30 12.95 -1.99
CA GLY A 108 6.16 12.42 -3.34
C GLY A 108 6.66 10.98 -3.51
N ALA A 109 6.37 10.08 -2.56
CA ALA A 109 6.74 8.67 -2.60
C ALA A 109 6.15 7.97 -3.84
N ARG A 110 7.02 7.44 -4.70
CA ARG A 110 6.61 6.80 -5.97
C ARG A 110 7.11 5.39 -6.15
N GLY A 111 8.30 5.10 -5.63
CA GLY A 111 8.95 3.82 -5.82
C GLY A 111 9.00 3.00 -4.54
N ILE A 112 8.72 1.71 -4.59
CA ILE A 112 8.95 0.78 -3.48
C ILE A 112 9.42 -0.58 -3.97
N ALA A 113 10.52 -1.07 -3.39
CA ALA A 113 11.04 -2.41 -3.65
C ALA A 113 11.40 -3.12 -2.34
N LEU A 114 11.13 -4.42 -2.26
CA LEU A 114 11.56 -5.27 -1.16
C LEU A 114 12.84 -6.02 -1.52
N SER A 115 13.73 -6.19 -0.55
CA SER A 115 14.92 -7.01 -0.72
C SER A 115 14.55 -8.49 -0.93
N PRO A 116 15.33 -9.28 -1.70
CA PRO A 116 15.04 -10.69 -1.93
C PRO A 116 15.01 -11.55 -0.65
N ASP A 117 15.75 -11.14 0.39
CA ASP A 117 15.73 -11.78 1.70
C ASP A 117 14.51 -11.41 2.55
N GLY A 118 13.68 -10.47 2.09
CA GLY A 118 12.47 -9.99 2.76
C GLY A 118 12.71 -9.13 4.00
N GLN A 119 13.96 -8.72 4.25
CA GLN A 119 14.37 -8.00 5.46
C GLN A 119 14.38 -6.48 5.34
N HIS A 120 14.29 -5.93 4.12
CA HIS A 120 14.32 -4.50 3.88
C HIS A 120 13.31 -4.05 2.83
N ALA A 121 12.88 -2.80 2.95
CA ALA A 121 12.16 -2.05 1.92
C ALA A 121 12.97 -0.80 1.54
N TYR A 122 12.95 -0.45 0.25
CA TYR A 122 13.61 0.73 -0.30
C TYR A 122 12.55 1.60 -0.94
N VAL A 123 12.47 2.86 -0.53
CA VAL A 123 11.44 3.78 -1.00
C VAL A 123 12.07 5.01 -1.61
N ALA A 124 11.71 5.29 -2.86
CA ALA A 124 12.19 6.44 -3.62
C ALA A 124 11.09 7.51 -3.69
N SER A 125 11.46 8.72 -3.30
CA SER A 125 10.55 9.86 -3.17
C SER A 125 11.01 10.98 -4.08
N GLY A 126 10.14 11.35 -5.02
CA GLY A 126 10.48 12.23 -6.13
C GLY A 126 10.50 13.72 -5.75
N VAL A 127 9.72 14.13 -4.74
CA VAL A 127 9.68 15.53 -4.30
C VAL A 127 10.70 15.77 -3.18
N ALA A 128 10.85 14.82 -2.25
CA ALA A 128 11.87 14.85 -1.21
C ALA A 128 13.31 14.70 -1.74
N ASP A 129 13.51 14.33 -3.01
CA ASP A 129 14.80 13.92 -3.59
C ASP A 129 15.52 12.85 -2.73
N SER A 130 14.77 11.83 -2.29
CA SER A 130 15.21 10.91 -1.24
C SER A 130 15.12 9.43 -1.62
N LEU A 131 15.95 8.62 -0.97
CA LEU A 131 15.87 7.16 -0.95
C LEU A 131 15.97 6.70 0.51
N VAL A 132 14.87 6.19 1.06
CA VAL A 132 14.80 5.72 2.45
C VAL A 132 14.91 4.21 2.49
N VAL A 133 15.73 3.69 3.41
CA VAL A 133 15.83 2.26 3.68
C VAL A 133 15.09 1.95 4.97
N PHE A 134 14.16 1.01 4.91
CA PHE A 134 13.46 0.48 6.06
C PHE A 134 13.89 -0.96 6.32
N ALA A 135 14.11 -1.31 7.60
CA ALA A 135 14.14 -2.69 8.04
C ALA A 135 12.70 -3.18 8.15
N ARG A 136 12.42 -4.34 7.56
CA ARG A 136 11.11 -5.00 7.59
C ARG A 136 11.09 -6.06 8.67
N ASN A 137 10.06 -6.04 9.50
CA ASN A 137 9.75 -7.14 10.39
C ASN A 137 8.96 -8.20 9.61
N GLY A 138 9.56 -9.36 9.36
CA GLY A 138 8.90 -10.44 8.61
C GLY A 138 7.70 -11.10 9.29
N GLN A 139 7.48 -10.89 10.59
CA GLN A 139 6.34 -11.44 11.32
C GLN A 139 5.15 -10.49 11.41
N THR A 140 5.40 -9.18 11.31
CA THR A 140 4.36 -8.16 11.50
C THR A 140 4.19 -7.28 10.28
N GLY A 141 5.05 -7.38 9.27
CA GLY A 141 5.06 -6.51 8.09
C GLY A 141 5.60 -5.11 8.35
N LYS A 142 5.78 -4.71 9.61
CA LYS A 142 6.17 -3.34 9.99
C LYS A 142 7.54 -2.94 9.45
N LEU A 143 7.67 -1.68 9.10
CA LEU A 143 8.86 -1.03 8.62
C LEU A 143 9.44 -0.12 9.70
N THR A 144 10.76 -0.10 9.81
CA THR A 144 11.48 0.81 10.69
C THR A 144 12.62 1.42 9.91
N ALA A 145 12.65 2.73 9.78
CA ALA A 145 13.71 3.41 9.05
C ALA A 145 15.08 2.99 9.65
N VAL A 146 15.97 2.46 8.81
CA VAL A 146 17.32 2.03 9.21
C VAL A 146 18.20 3.23 9.54
N GLN A 147 17.74 4.45 9.20
CA GLN A 147 18.26 5.72 9.70
C GLN A 147 17.15 6.76 9.89
N PRO A 148 17.10 7.45 11.04
CA PRO A 148 16.43 8.75 11.15
C PRO A 148 17.35 9.86 11.73
N PRO A 149 17.00 11.16 11.53
CA PRO A 149 17.34 12.05 10.41
C PRO A 149 18.68 12.80 10.62
N ARG A 150 19.15 13.60 9.65
CA ARG A 150 20.09 14.70 9.94
C ARG A 150 19.34 15.92 10.42
#